data_AF-A0A251X880-F1
#
_entry.id   AF-A0A251X880-F1
#
_cell.length_a   1.000
_cell.length_b   1.000
_cell.length_c   1.000
_cell.angle_alpha   90.00
_cell.angle_beta   90.00
_cell.angle_gamma   90.00
#
_symmetry.space_group_name_H-M   'P 1'
#
loop_
_entity.id
_entity.type
_entity.pdbx_description
1 polymer ?
#
loop_
_entity_poly.entity_id
_entity_poly.type
_entity_poly.pdbx_seq_one_letter_code
_entity_poly.pdbx_strand_id
1 'polypeptide(L)' 'MQHLGLDFGTTTSILAYHDGQQLRAFSLGGAAASPYIPSVLSLEKEDQEQIEIGQAARLNQGDNDYWVYIPKR' A
#
# COMPACT_ATOMS: atom_id res chain seq x y z
N MET A 1 21.41 5.59 -12.47
CA MET A 1 19.97 5.84 -12.20
C MET A 1 19.37 4.56 -11.66
N GLN A 2 18.63 4.63 -10.56
CA GLN A 2 17.90 3.47 -10.04
C GLN A 2 16.56 3.40 -10.77
N HIS A 3 16.25 2.26 -11.39
CA HIS A 3 14.97 2.04 -12.05
C HIS A 3 14.01 1.38 -11.04
N LEU A 4 12.83 1.99 -10.89
CA LEU A 4 11.74 1.45 -10.08
C LEU A 4 10.67 0.88 -11.01
N GLY A 5 10.19 -0.31 -10.68
CA GLY A 5 9.00 -0.92 -11.28
C GLY A 5 7.82 -0.76 -10.35
N LEU A 6 6.69 -0.31 -10.89
CA LEU A 6 5.43 -0.15 -10.16
C LEU A 6 4.36 -0.98 -10.86
N ASP A 7 3.79 -1.93 -10.13
CA ASP A 7 2.59 -2.64 -10.55
C ASP A 7 1.41 -2.15 -9.70
N PHE A 8 0.43 -1.53 -10.34
CA PHE A 8 -0.77 -0.97 -9.71
C PHE A 8 -1.96 -1.89 -9.94
N GLY A 9 -2.00 -3.00 -9.21
CA GLY A 9 -3.10 -3.95 -9.26
C GLY A 9 -4.33 -3.47 -8.50
N THR A 10 -5.51 -4.02 -8.83
CA THR A 10 -6.78 -3.65 -8.19
C THR A 10 -6.82 -4.00 -6.70
N THR A 11 -6.23 -5.14 -6.30
CA THR A 11 -6.26 -5.60 -4.90
C THR A 11 -4.95 -5.32 -4.18
N THR A 12 -3.83 -5.48 -4.87
CA THR A 12 -2.49 -5.28 -4.33
C THR A 12 -1.60 -4.64 -5.39
N SER A 13 -0.70 -3.77 -4.94
CA SER A 13 0.36 -3.17 -5.72
C SER A 13 1.72 -3.70 -5.28
N ILE A 14 2.71 -3.63 -6.17
CA ILE A 14 4.10 -4.04 -5.90
C ILE A 14 5.05 -2.91 -6.32
N LEU A 15 6.02 -2.61 -5.45
CA LEU A 15 7.18 -1.79 -5.79
C LEU A 15 8.39 -2.71 -5.96
N ALA A 16 8.98 -2.69 -7.15
CA ALA A 16 10.20 -3.43 -7.46
C ALA A 16 11.36 -2.48 -7.78
N TYR A 17 12.58 -2.92 -7.51
CA TYR A 17 13.80 -2.18 -7.82
C TYR A 17 14.92 -3.16 -8.18
N HIS A 18 15.90 -2.68 -8.95
CA HIS A 18 17.13 -3.44 -9.21
C HIS A 18 18.20 -3.02 -8.20
N ASP A 19 18.71 -3.95 -7.39
CA ASP A 19 19.71 -3.66 -6.33
C ASP A 19 21.17 -3.61 -6.86
N GLY A 20 21.36 -3.85 -8.15
CA GLY A 20 22.66 -3.94 -8.82
C GLY A 20 23.07 -5.37 -9.17
N GLN A 21 22.43 -6.36 -8.56
CA GLN A 21 22.64 -7.78 -8.86
C GLN A 21 21.37 -8.47 -9.36
N GLN A 22 20.22 -8.10 -8.81
CA GLN A 22 18.93 -8.71 -9.14
C GLN A 22 17.76 -7.75 -8.96
N LEU A 23 16.62 -8.15 -9.53
CA LEU A 23 15.33 -7.54 -9.22
C LEU A 23 14.87 -7.98 -7.82
N ARG A 24 14.49 -6.99 -7.01
CA ARG A 24 13.95 -7.15 -5.66
C ARG A 24 12.59 -6.46 -5.58
N ALA A 25 11.71 -7.00 -4.74
CA ALA A 25 10.49 -6.32 -4.34
C ALA A 25 10.72 -5.62 -3.00
N PHE A 26 10.25 -4.39 -2.88
CA PHE A 26 10.20 -3.69 -1.61
C PHE A 26 9.25 -4.41 -0.66
N SER A 27 9.65 -4.56 0.61
CA SER A 27 8.82 -5.17 1.65
C SER A 27 9.00 -4.39 2.95
N LEU A 28 7.88 -3.99 3.55
CA LEU A 28 7.84 -3.20 4.79
C LEU A 28 7.39 -4.11 5.95
N GLY A 29 8.05 -4.03 7.12
CA GLY A 29 7.57 -4.72 8.34
C GLY A 29 8.41 -5.86 8.90
N GLY A 30 9.71 -5.96 8.57
CA GLY A 30 10.62 -6.92 9.21
C GLY A 30 10.32 -8.40 8.88
N ALA A 31 10.30 -9.30 9.87
CA ALA A 31 10.16 -10.75 9.65
C ALA A 31 8.82 -11.18 9.03
N ALA A 32 7.77 -10.35 9.14
CA ALA A 32 6.47 -10.56 8.51
C ALA A 32 6.28 -9.68 7.26
N ALA A 33 7.36 -9.08 6.73
CA ALA A 33 7.27 -8.17 5.61
C ALA A 33 6.74 -8.88 4.36
N SER A 34 5.69 -8.28 3.79
CA SER A 34 5.09 -8.71 2.54
C SER A 34 5.53 -7.76 1.42
N PRO A 35 5.82 -8.26 0.20
CA PRO A 35 6.02 -7.41 -0.97
C PRO A 35 4.71 -6.84 -1.53
N TYR A 36 3.57 -7.33 -1.05
CA TYR A 36 2.25 -6.92 -1.50
C TYR A 36 1.74 -5.76 -0.64
N ILE A 37 1.56 -4.60 -1.27
CA ILE A 37 0.95 -3.42 -0.67
C ILE A 37 -0.54 -3.46 -1.03
N PRO A 38 -1.48 -3.51 -0.06
CA PRO A 38 -2.90 -3.43 -0.39
C PRO A 38 -3.22 -2.15 -1.18
N SER A 39 -4.00 -2.27 -2.26
CA SER A 39 -4.44 -1.10 -3.02
C SER A 39 -5.64 -0.47 -2.33
N VAL A 40 -5.41 0.15 -1.16
CA VAL A 40 -6.46 0.72 -0.31
C VAL A 40 -6.02 2.09 0.19
N LEU A 41 -6.96 3.03 0.26
CA LEU A 41 -6.79 4.36 0.83
C LEU A 41 -7.86 4.60 1.90
N SER A 42 -7.51 5.23 3.01
CA SER A 42 -8.48 5.71 3.99
C SER A 42 -8.24 7.16 4.36
N LEU A 43 -9.32 7.85 4.68
CA LEU A 43 -9.34 9.23 5.18
C LEU A 43 -10.06 9.23 6.52
N GLU A 44 -9.46 9.86 7.53
CA GLU A 44 -10.16 10.15 8.78
C GLU A 44 -11.25 11.21 8.55
N LYS A 45 -12.43 11.02 9.15
CA LYS A 45 -13.59 11.90 8.90
C LYS A 45 -13.47 13.24 9.61
N GLU A 46 -12.91 13.24 10.81
CA GLU A 46 -12.75 14.44 11.64
C GLU A 46 -11.58 15.31 11.14
N ASP A 47 -10.53 14.67 10.61
CA ASP A 47 -9.36 15.34 10.07
C ASP A 47 -8.97 14.74 8.70
N GLN A 48 -9.52 15.33 7.64
CA GLN A 48 -9.33 14.85 6.27
C GLN A 48 -7.90 15.03 5.73
N GLU A 49 -7.00 15.63 6.51
CA GLU A 49 -5.57 15.69 6.19
C GLU A 49 -4.84 14.38 6.56
N GLN A 50 -5.46 13.51 7.37
CA GLN A 50 -4.93 12.20 7.71
C GLN A 50 -5.29 11.16 6.64
N ILE A 51 -4.36 10.98 5.70
CA ILE A 51 -4.44 9.99 4.63
C ILE A 51 -3.57 8.79 5.00
N GLU A 52 -4.18 7.61 5.05
CA GLU A 52 -3.45 6.36 5.12
C GLU A 52 -3.57 5.59 3.81
N ILE A 53 -2.53 4.82 3.49
CA ILE A 53 -2.44 4.01 2.28
C ILE A 53 -1.93 2.62 2.65
N GLY A 54 -2.39 1.61 1.91
CA GLY A 54 -1.85 0.26 2.03
C GLY A 54 -2.44 -0.49 3.20
N GLN A 55 -1.57 -1.13 3.99
CA GLN A 55 -2.00 -1.97 5.10
C GLN A 55 -2.68 -1.17 6.21
N ALA A 56 -2.20 0.04 6.52
CA ALA A 56 -2.81 0.91 7.54
C ALA A 56 -4.26 1.24 7.17
N ALA A 57 -4.46 1.75 5.96
CA ALA A 57 -5.80 2.04 5.44
C ALA A 57 -6.76 0.84 5.43
N ARG A 58 -6.22 -0.35 5.14
CA ARG A 58 -7.00 -1.59 5.16
C ARG A 58 -7.46 -1.96 6.57
N LEU A 59 -6.70 -1.63 7.62
CA LEU A 59 -7.06 -1.92 9.01
C LEU A 59 -8.24 -1.08 9.48
N ASN A 60 -8.47 0.09 8.90
CA ASN A 60 -9.61 0.97 9.21
C ASN A 60 -10.92 0.50 8.54
N GLN A 61 -10.89 -0.60 7.78
CA GLN A 61 -12.09 -1.12 7.13
C GLN A 61 -13.13 -1.56 8.17
N GLY A 62 -14.29 -0.91 8.14
CA GLY A 62 -15.38 -1.16 9.09
C GLY A 62 -15.35 -0.27 10.32
N ASP A 63 -14.33 0.59 10.44
CA ASP A 63 -14.33 1.67 11.41
C ASP A 63 -15.24 2.82 10.94
N ASN A 64 -16.02 3.37 11.86
CA ASN A 64 -16.95 4.46 11.59
C ASN A 64 -16.26 5.82 11.50
N ASP A 65 -15.02 5.93 11.96
CA ASP A 65 -14.28 7.20 11.96
C ASP A 65 -13.57 7.46 10.63
N TYR A 66 -13.56 6.45 9.73
CA TYR A 66 -12.85 6.51 8.47
C TYR A 66 -13.77 6.34 7.24
N TRP A 67 -13.42 7.01 6.15
CA TRP A 67 -13.84 6.62 4.81
C TRP A 67 -12.78 5.73 4.19
N VAL A 68 -13.14 4.52 3.77
CA VAL A 68 -12.21 3.55 3.17
C VAL A 68 -12.56 3.30 1.71
N TYR A 69 -11.56 3.44 0.85
CA TYR A 69 -11.68 3.33 -0.60
C TYR A 69 -10.90 2.12 -1.10
N ILE A 70 -11.61 1.20 -1.73
CA ILE A 70 -11.05 -0.02 -2.35
C ILE A 70 -11.38 0.02 -3.85
N PRO A 71 -10.39 -0.09 -4.74
CA PRO A 71 -10.61 -0.15 -6.19
C PRO A 71 -11.55 -1.29 -6.56
N LYS A 72 -12.53 -1.00 -7.42
CA LYS A 72 -13.44 -2.02 -7.96
C LYS A 72 -12.77 -2.75 -9.14
N ARG A 73 -13.10 -4.02 -9.29
CA ARG A 73 -12.69 -4.87 -10.42
C ARG A 73 -13.49 -4.55 -11.68
#